data_AF-A0A2W2MBM3-F1
#
_entry.id   AF-A0A2W2MBM3-F1
#
_cell.length_a   1.000
_cell.length_b   1.000
_cell.length_c   1.000
_cell.angle_alpha   90.00
_cell.angle_beta   90.00
_cell.angle_gamma   90.00
#
_symmetry.space_group_name_H-M   'P 1'
#
loop_
_entity.id
_entity.type
_entity.pdbx_description
1 polymer ?
#
loop_
_entity_poly.entity_id
_entity_poly.type
_entity_poly.pdbx_seq_one_letter_code
_entity_poly.pdbx_strand_id
1 'polypeptide(L)'
;MPIAAQGLVNIRFPSGRPAGRWSAVLEKAIIVCTALVMVGGLLGGTSLRDVAGGVTGLSHPLTGGTAVGRIADAAIGLAPVVVLLGLIAGLGVVVRFARAEGIARQQLKWRAVGVVVALALFPLAVTERLPSLTNTVDAVVFVLTLAIPVLRYRLWSIDTILRRSLVYGAITAALVIGFAVVTGLATRVVSRQVAAPVAAVAVALSFVPLRDRTQRLVDRLFYGGRQDPYRTLRDLGQRLNAVPGGDALGSFGHAVASALRLPYVAVQRADGTPVASYGTPVEPLERWPLTYEGRIEGFLAASARRGEEGFDDRDRGLLSDIAGQLGLALHTRTLTAELLRSQQRLVAAREEERRRLRRELHDGLGPVLTAVGLTLDAARARLETDPAAADQHIVEAREAAAQALADLRKVVHGLRPPALDDLGLAGALRSQADRLTVGSPLRVTVEAGELPGVGVTAMRERAAELGGRCQAGPSPDGGAVTAWFPLPETP
;
A
#
# COMPACT_ATOMS: atom_id res chain seq x y z
N MET A 1 48.12 -8.19 19.49
CA MET A 1 46.82 -8.85 19.22
C MET A 1 45.86 -8.03 18.35
N PRO A 2 45.47 -6.78 18.68
CA PRO A 2 44.50 -6.03 17.86
C PRO A 2 44.97 -5.80 16.41
N ILE A 3 46.28 -5.55 16.22
CA ILE A 3 46.87 -5.29 14.89
C ILE A 3 46.75 -6.49 13.93
N ALA A 4 46.88 -7.73 14.43
CA ALA A 4 46.74 -8.93 13.61
C ALA A 4 45.30 -9.10 13.10
N ALA A 5 44.31 -8.91 13.99
CA ALA A 5 42.90 -8.96 13.64
C ALA A 5 42.53 -7.84 12.63
N GLN A 6 43.02 -6.62 12.86
CA GLN A 6 42.84 -5.52 11.92
C GLN A 6 43.46 -5.84 10.54
N GLY A 7 44.63 -6.49 10.50
CA GLY A 7 45.30 -6.94 9.29
C GLY A 7 44.45 -7.95 8.49
N LEU A 8 43.89 -8.95 9.16
CA LEU A 8 43.00 -9.95 8.54
C LEU A 8 41.74 -9.31 7.96
N VAL A 9 41.12 -8.39 8.71
CA VAL A 9 39.95 -7.63 8.25
C VAL A 9 40.30 -6.76 7.05
N ASN A 10 41.47 -6.10 7.07
CA ASN A 10 41.96 -5.31 5.93
C ASN A 10 42.09 -6.17 4.67
N ILE A 11 42.58 -7.40 4.77
CA ILE A 11 42.76 -8.29 3.62
C ILE A 11 41.41 -8.68 2.99
N ARG A 12 40.43 -9.05 3.82
CA ARG A 12 39.15 -9.59 3.35
C ARG A 12 38.11 -8.52 3.00
N PHE A 13 38.24 -7.31 3.53
CA PHE A 13 37.29 -6.23 3.24
C PHE A 13 37.44 -5.72 1.79
N PRO A 14 36.33 -5.45 1.05
CA PRO A 14 34.91 -5.60 1.43
C PRO A 14 34.26 -6.96 1.09
N SER A 15 34.86 -7.77 0.22
CA SER A 15 34.23 -8.96 -0.39
C SER A 15 34.18 -10.21 0.50
N GLY A 16 34.82 -10.18 1.68
CA GLY A 16 34.95 -11.33 2.58
C GLY A 16 35.99 -12.37 2.13
N ARG A 17 36.60 -12.18 0.96
CA ARG A 17 37.63 -13.07 0.39
C ARG A 17 38.89 -12.28 0.04
N PRO A 18 40.09 -12.89 0.15
CA PRO A 18 41.33 -12.26 -0.27
C PRO A 18 41.27 -11.92 -1.78
N ALA A 19 41.63 -10.69 -2.13
CA ALA A 19 41.49 -10.14 -3.48
C ALA A 19 42.46 -10.74 -4.53
N GLY A 20 43.48 -11.50 -4.10
CA GLY A 20 44.46 -12.13 -4.99
C GLY A 20 45.42 -13.07 -4.28
N ARG A 21 46.30 -13.73 -5.05
CA ARG A 21 47.24 -14.76 -4.55
C ARG A 21 48.15 -14.23 -3.44
N TRP A 22 48.70 -13.02 -3.60
CA TRP A 22 49.54 -12.36 -2.60
C TRP A 22 48.78 -12.02 -1.31
N SER A 23 47.51 -11.63 -1.40
CA SER A 23 46.70 -11.35 -0.20
C SER A 23 46.35 -12.61 0.60
N ALA A 24 46.19 -13.75 -0.08
CA ALA A 24 46.00 -15.05 0.57
C ALA A 24 47.29 -15.56 1.24
N VAL A 25 48.46 -15.30 0.65
CA VAL A 25 49.76 -15.58 1.27
C VAL A 25 49.95 -14.71 2.50
N LEU A 26 49.66 -13.41 2.40
CA LEU A 26 49.74 -12.47 3.51
C LEU A 26 48.81 -12.86 4.67
N GLU A 27 47.59 -13.29 4.36
CA GLU A 27 46.63 -13.80 5.35
C GLU A 27 47.18 -15.01 6.11
N LYS A 28 47.70 -16.02 5.39
CA LYS A 28 48.32 -17.19 6.01
C LYS A 28 49.54 -16.81 6.86
N ALA A 29 50.37 -15.90 6.38
CA ALA A 29 51.55 -15.41 7.12
C ALA A 29 51.13 -14.72 8.43
N ILE A 30 50.11 -13.86 8.40
CA ILE A 30 49.59 -13.21 9.62
C ILE A 30 49.06 -14.26 10.60
N ILE A 31 48.29 -15.25 10.15
CA ILE A 31 47.74 -16.31 11.01
C ILE A 31 48.87 -17.13 11.65
N VAL A 32 49.82 -17.62 10.84
CA VAL A 32 50.93 -18.46 11.31
C VAL A 32 51.82 -17.70 12.28
N CYS A 33 52.26 -16.48 11.94
CA CYS A 33 53.09 -15.68 12.83
C CYS A 33 52.34 -15.30 14.12
N THR A 34 51.04 -15.00 14.06
CA THR A 34 50.25 -14.70 15.27
C THR A 34 50.11 -15.94 16.16
N ALA A 35 49.87 -17.11 15.58
CA ALA A 35 49.81 -18.36 16.32
C ALA A 35 51.15 -18.70 16.98
N LEU A 36 52.26 -18.54 16.25
CA LEU A 36 53.61 -18.73 16.80
C LEU A 36 53.90 -17.76 17.95
N VAL A 37 53.56 -16.47 17.81
CA VAL A 37 53.72 -15.48 18.88
C VAL A 37 52.85 -15.82 20.09
N MET A 38 51.62 -16.31 19.88
CA MET A 38 50.72 -16.69 20.97
C MET A 38 51.22 -17.92 21.73
N VAL A 39 51.68 -18.95 21.01
CA VAL A 39 52.30 -20.15 21.60
C VAL A 39 53.60 -19.79 22.30
N GLY A 40 54.40 -18.91 21.70
CA GLY A 40 55.61 -18.36 22.30
C GLY A 40 55.31 -17.64 23.61
N GLY A 41 54.29 -16.76 23.64
CA GLY A 41 53.89 -16.05 24.85
C GLY A 41 53.34 -16.94 25.97
N LEU A 42 52.81 -18.13 25.64
CA LEU A 42 52.33 -19.12 26.61
C LEU A 42 53.48 -19.96 27.20
N LEU A 43 54.53 -20.24 26.42
CA LEU A 43 55.62 -21.15 26.79
C LEU A 43 56.94 -20.45 27.10
N GLY A 44 57.08 -19.17 26.76
CA GLY A 44 58.29 -18.36 26.91
C GLY A 44 58.31 -17.55 28.21
N GLY A 45 59.43 -16.89 28.47
CA GLY A 45 59.58 -16.01 29.64
C GLY A 45 58.65 -14.80 29.56
N THR A 46 58.04 -14.42 30.68
CA THR A 46 57.24 -13.20 30.77
C THR A 46 58.09 -12.07 31.35
N SER A 47 58.15 -10.92 30.68
CA SER A 47 58.71 -9.72 31.27
C SER A 47 57.65 -8.99 32.10
N LEU A 48 57.92 -8.80 33.39
CA LEU A 48 57.16 -7.88 34.21
C LEU A 48 57.82 -6.51 34.18
N ARG A 49 56.99 -5.48 34.13
CA ARG A 49 57.44 -4.10 34.19
C ARG A 49 57.14 -3.60 35.59
N ASP A 50 58.18 -3.26 36.34
CA ASP A 50 58.02 -2.73 37.68
C ASP A 50 57.45 -1.30 37.63
N VAL A 51 56.95 -0.85 38.79
CA VAL A 51 56.28 0.46 38.94
C VAL A 51 57.19 1.64 38.54
N ALA A 52 58.52 1.47 38.59
CA ALA A 52 59.51 2.44 38.15
C ALA A 52 59.91 2.33 36.66
N GLY A 53 59.30 1.43 35.89
CA GLY A 53 59.57 1.23 34.46
C GLY A 53 60.72 0.26 34.14
N GLY A 54 61.37 -0.32 35.15
CA GLY A 54 62.36 -1.39 34.98
C GLY A 54 61.71 -2.67 34.45
N VAL A 55 62.39 -3.36 33.53
CA VAL A 55 61.91 -4.62 32.96
C VAL A 55 62.63 -5.77 33.66
N THR A 56 61.89 -6.55 34.46
CA THR A 56 62.39 -7.77 35.09
C THR A 56 61.91 -8.97 34.27
N GLY A 57 62.85 -9.73 33.72
CA GLY A 57 62.55 -10.95 32.98
C GLY A 57 62.29 -12.10 33.95
N LEU A 58 61.07 -12.60 33.99
CA LEU A 58 60.74 -13.83 34.70
C LEU A 58 60.76 -15.00 33.72
N SER A 59 61.67 -15.94 33.96
CA SER A 59 61.71 -17.19 33.22
C SER A 59 60.48 -18.03 33.56
N HIS A 60 59.86 -18.63 32.54
CA HIS A 60 58.71 -19.49 32.76
C HIS A 60 59.13 -20.74 33.55
N PRO A 61 58.42 -21.12 34.64
CA PRO A 61 58.90 -22.10 35.60
C PRO A 61 59.10 -23.51 35.03
N LEU A 62 58.43 -23.85 33.93
CA LEU A 62 58.52 -25.19 33.29
C LEU A 62 59.45 -25.24 32.08
N THR A 63 59.81 -24.09 31.49
CA THR A 63 60.47 -24.01 30.17
C THR A 63 61.69 -23.11 30.18
N GLY A 64 61.92 -22.35 31.25
CA GLY A 64 63.09 -21.50 31.43
C GLY A 64 64.40 -22.29 31.30
N GLY A 65 65.32 -21.79 30.47
CA GLY A 65 66.62 -22.42 30.22
C GLY A 65 66.59 -23.67 29.31
N THR A 66 65.42 -24.18 28.94
CA THR A 66 65.30 -25.35 28.06
C THR A 66 65.38 -24.98 26.57
N ALA A 67 65.57 -25.96 25.69
CA ALA A 67 65.46 -25.75 24.24
C ALA A 67 64.05 -25.28 23.83
N VAL A 68 63.01 -25.76 24.52
CA VAL A 68 61.61 -25.36 24.28
C VAL A 68 61.39 -23.90 24.65
N GLY A 69 61.92 -23.44 25.79
CA GLY A 69 61.87 -22.03 26.18
C GLY A 69 62.57 -21.11 25.17
N ARG A 70 63.76 -21.51 24.68
CA ARG A 70 64.47 -20.73 23.64
C ARG A 70 63.69 -20.63 22.33
N ILE A 71 63.00 -21.70 21.91
CA ILE A 71 62.12 -21.68 20.73
C ILE A 71 60.90 -20.79 20.99
N ALA A 72 60.32 -20.83 22.19
CA ALA A 72 59.18 -20.00 22.57
C ALA A 72 59.56 -18.50 22.61
N ASP A 73 60.71 -18.15 23.17
CA ASP A 73 61.23 -16.78 23.19
C ASP A 73 61.53 -16.28 21.77
N ALA A 74 62.11 -17.13 20.91
CA ALA A 74 62.30 -16.82 19.49
C ALA A 74 60.96 -16.59 18.76
N ALA A 75 59.91 -17.35 19.11
CA ALA A 75 58.58 -17.17 18.56
C ALA A 75 57.92 -15.86 19.01
N ILE A 76 58.13 -15.41 20.26
CA ILE A 76 57.73 -14.07 20.73
C ILE A 76 58.43 -12.98 19.92
N GLY A 77 59.70 -13.20 19.56
CA GLY A 77 60.50 -12.31 18.70
C GLY A 77 59.89 -12.04 17.31
N LEU A 78 58.90 -12.82 16.88
CA LEU A 78 58.14 -12.58 15.64
C LEU A 78 57.03 -11.53 15.80
N ALA A 79 56.77 -10.99 17.00
CA ALA A 79 55.72 -9.99 17.22
C ALA A 79 55.87 -8.72 16.34
N PRO A 80 57.07 -8.15 16.13
CA PRO A 80 57.26 -7.03 15.20
C PRO A 80 56.94 -7.41 13.74
N VAL A 81 57.17 -8.67 13.35
CA VAL A 81 56.83 -9.18 12.03
C VAL A 81 55.32 -9.19 11.84
N VAL A 82 54.55 -9.62 12.84
CA VAL A 82 53.07 -9.57 12.80
C VAL A 82 52.56 -8.13 12.62
N VAL A 83 53.18 -7.17 13.32
CA VAL A 83 52.85 -5.74 13.17
C VAL A 83 53.15 -5.27 11.75
N LEU A 84 54.33 -5.58 11.22
CA LEU A 84 54.73 -5.22 9.86
C LEU A 84 53.78 -5.80 8.81
N LEU A 85 53.41 -7.08 8.93
CA LEU A 85 52.43 -7.73 8.04
C LEU A 85 51.04 -7.06 8.12
N GLY A 86 50.62 -6.65 9.32
CA GLY A 86 49.39 -5.88 9.53
C GLY A 86 49.42 -4.50 8.87
N LEU A 87 50.56 -3.81 8.94
CA LEU A 87 50.77 -2.52 8.26
C LEU A 87 50.76 -2.68 6.73
N ILE A 88 51.40 -3.73 6.20
CA ILE A 88 51.37 -4.08 4.77
C ILE A 88 49.92 -4.36 4.32
N ALA A 89 49.16 -5.11 5.11
CA ALA A 89 47.74 -5.37 4.85
C ALA A 89 46.91 -4.07 4.83
N GLY A 90 47.20 -3.14 5.75
CA GLY A 90 46.62 -1.80 5.77
C GLY A 90 46.95 -1.01 4.50
N LEU A 91 48.23 -0.92 4.13
CA LEU A 91 48.67 -0.21 2.93
C LEU A 91 48.02 -0.79 1.66
N GLY A 92 47.80 -2.11 1.62
CA GLY A 92 47.04 -2.79 0.56
C GLY A 92 45.59 -2.31 0.43
N VAL A 93 44.95 -1.82 1.50
CA VAL A 93 43.62 -1.16 1.42
C VAL A 93 43.73 0.17 0.68
N VAL A 94 44.76 0.97 0.97
CA VAL A 94 44.99 2.29 0.33
C VAL A 94 45.29 2.12 -1.16
N VAL A 95 46.13 1.15 -1.52
CA VAL A 95 46.43 0.83 -2.93
C VAL A 95 45.18 0.33 -3.65
N ARG A 96 44.38 -0.54 -3.03
CA ARG A 96 43.11 -1.00 -3.63
C ARG A 96 42.10 0.14 -3.76
N PHE A 97 42.04 1.07 -2.80
CA PHE A 97 41.22 2.27 -2.92
C PHE A 97 41.61 3.14 -4.12
N ALA A 98 42.92 3.34 -4.34
CA ALA A 98 43.41 4.13 -5.46
C ALA A 98 43.08 3.52 -6.84
N ARG A 99 42.97 2.18 -6.91
CA ARG A 99 42.65 1.44 -8.14
C ARG A 99 41.18 1.09 -8.31
N ALA A 100 40.36 1.30 -7.28
CA ALA A 100 38.94 0.91 -7.31
C ALA A 100 38.09 1.99 -7.97
N GLU A 101 37.03 1.56 -8.66
CA GLU A 101 36.02 2.43 -9.27
C GLU A 101 34.61 2.12 -8.74
N GLY A 102 33.67 3.04 -8.97
CA GLY A 102 32.26 2.88 -8.60
C GLY A 102 32.02 2.62 -7.10
N ILE A 103 31.17 1.63 -6.81
CA ILE A 103 30.71 1.31 -5.45
C ILE A 103 31.88 0.79 -4.57
N ALA A 104 32.80 0.01 -5.14
CA ALA A 104 33.96 -0.52 -4.43
C ALA A 104 34.89 0.59 -3.92
N ARG A 105 35.07 1.66 -4.70
CA ARG A 105 35.86 2.85 -4.28
C ARG A 105 35.24 3.54 -3.07
N GLN A 106 33.92 3.69 -3.09
CA GLN A 106 33.20 4.34 -2.00
C GLN A 106 33.21 3.51 -0.71
N GLN A 107 33.16 2.17 -0.81
CA GLN A 107 33.28 1.25 0.32
C GLN A 107 34.70 1.27 0.92
N LEU A 108 35.73 1.26 0.08
CA LEU A 108 37.13 1.31 0.51
C LEU A 108 37.54 2.68 1.05
N LYS A 109 36.87 3.77 0.65
CA LYS A 109 37.19 5.16 1.05
C LYS A 109 37.32 5.30 2.57
N TRP A 110 36.30 4.90 3.31
CA TRP A 110 36.29 5.08 4.76
C TRP A 110 37.30 4.18 5.47
N ARG A 111 37.47 2.94 5.00
CA ARG A 111 38.49 2.05 5.56
C ARG A 111 39.90 2.56 5.28
N ALA A 112 40.16 3.09 4.08
CA ALA A 112 41.44 3.71 3.73
C ALA A 112 41.75 4.91 4.63
N VAL A 113 40.75 5.77 4.91
CA VAL A 113 40.90 6.87 5.89
C VAL A 113 41.28 6.32 7.27
N GLY A 114 40.60 5.26 7.75
CA GLY A 114 40.92 4.64 9.02
C GLY A 114 42.33 4.07 9.10
N VAL A 115 42.80 3.45 8.01
CA VAL A 115 44.18 2.96 7.90
C VAL A 115 45.19 4.11 7.93
N VAL A 116 44.93 5.22 7.24
CA VAL A 116 45.81 6.39 7.25
C VAL A 116 45.91 6.99 8.66
N VAL A 117 44.79 7.08 9.37
CA VAL A 117 44.77 7.54 10.77
C VAL A 117 45.53 6.56 11.68
N ALA A 118 45.32 5.26 11.54
CA ALA A 118 46.05 4.24 12.30
C ALA A 118 47.56 4.32 12.05
N LEU A 119 47.99 4.53 10.80
CA LEU A 119 49.40 4.74 10.43
C LEU A 119 49.97 6.02 11.03
N ALA A 120 49.20 7.11 11.07
CA ALA A 120 49.62 8.38 11.67
C ALA A 120 49.74 8.28 13.20
N LEU A 121 48.90 7.48 13.85
CA LEU A 121 48.94 7.24 15.30
C LEU A 121 50.00 6.20 15.71
N PHE A 122 50.47 5.37 14.78
CA PHE A 122 51.40 4.28 15.07
C PHE A 122 52.71 4.73 15.73
N PRO A 123 53.43 5.79 15.28
CA PRO A 123 54.63 6.27 15.96
C PRO A 123 54.36 6.68 17.41
N LEU A 124 53.20 7.32 17.65
CA LEU A 124 52.81 7.76 18.99
C LEU A 124 52.50 6.56 19.90
N ALA A 125 51.89 5.50 19.35
CA ALA A 125 51.65 4.24 20.05
C ALA A 125 52.96 3.51 20.42
N VAL A 126 53.99 3.59 19.58
CA VAL A 126 55.32 2.98 19.84
C VAL A 126 56.10 3.75 20.91
N THR A 127 55.98 5.07 20.99
CA THR A 127 56.72 5.90 21.97
C THR A 127 56.23 5.78 23.42
N GLU A 128 55.20 4.95 23.69
CA GLU A 128 54.63 4.63 25.01
C GLU A 128 54.27 5.82 25.93
N ARG A 129 54.21 7.06 25.41
CA ARG A 129 53.88 8.25 26.21
C ARG A 129 52.41 8.30 26.67
N LEU A 130 51.48 7.75 25.89
CA LEU A 130 50.02 7.72 26.17
C LEU A 130 49.33 6.45 25.59
N PRO A 131 49.74 5.23 25.99
CA PRO A 131 49.40 4.00 25.27
C PRO A 131 47.91 3.61 25.36
N SER A 132 47.21 3.96 26.44
CA SER A 132 45.78 3.66 26.59
C SER A 132 44.90 4.54 25.69
N LEU A 133 45.26 5.81 25.53
CA LEU A 133 44.49 6.77 24.73
C LEU A 133 44.66 6.51 23.24
N THR A 134 45.89 6.28 22.77
CA THR A 134 46.16 5.97 21.36
C THR A 134 45.47 4.68 20.91
N ASN A 135 45.52 3.62 21.71
CA ASN A 135 44.86 2.35 21.41
C ASN A 135 43.33 2.46 21.41
N THR A 136 42.76 3.26 22.32
CA THR A 136 41.31 3.49 22.37
C THR A 136 40.85 4.26 21.14
N VAL A 137 41.58 5.32 20.76
CA VAL A 137 41.29 6.10 19.55
C VAL A 137 41.39 5.24 18.29
N ASP A 138 42.45 4.44 18.16
CA ASP A 138 42.62 3.53 17.02
C ASP A 138 41.48 2.49 16.93
N ALA A 139 41.09 1.89 18.06
CA ALA A 139 39.97 0.94 18.10
C ALA A 139 38.64 1.58 17.67
N VAL A 140 38.35 2.80 18.14
CA VAL A 140 37.14 3.55 17.75
C VAL A 140 37.17 3.87 16.26
N VAL A 141 38.30 4.38 15.75
CA VAL A 141 38.47 4.70 14.33
C VAL A 141 38.32 3.42 13.48
N PHE A 142 38.88 2.30 13.91
CA PHE A 142 38.74 1.02 13.25
C PHE A 142 37.27 0.58 13.14
N VAL A 143 36.52 0.62 14.25
CA VAL A 143 35.10 0.24 14.27
C VAL A 143 34.27 1.16 13.40
N LEU A 144 34.46 2.49 13.50
CA LEU A 144 33.71 3.46 12.71
C LEU A 144 33.97 3.31 11.21
N THR A 145 35.22 3.10 10.83
CA THR A 145 35.61 2.98 9.41
C THR A 145 35.25 1.64 8.78
N LEU A 146 35.02 0.61 9.59
CA LEU A 146 34.40 -0.64 9.17
C LEU A 146 32.87 -0.52 9.06
N ALA A 147 32.24 0.15 10.04
CA ALA A 147 30.80 0.28 10.14
C ALA A 147 30.24 1.18 9.02
N ILE A 148 30.79 2.37 8.79
CA ILE A 148 30.24 3.34 7.82
C ILE A 148 30.02 2.71 6.42
N PRO A 149 30.98 1.98 5.82
CA PRO A 149 30.76 1.30 4.54
C PRO A 149 29.67 0.23 4.57
N VAL A 150 29.66 -0.62 5.61
CA VAL A 150 28.67 -1.70 5.75
C VAL A 150 27.27 -1.12 5.86
N LEU A 151 27.13 -0.03 6.60
CA LEU A 151 25.87 0.64 6.90
C LEU A 151 25.34 1.47 5.73
N ARG A 152 26.23 2.18 5.02
CA ARG A 152 25.83 3.07 3.93
C ARG A 152 25.63 2.33 2.60
N TYR A 153 26.32 1.20 2.39
CA TYR A 153 26.32 0.48 1.12
C TYR A 153 25.64 -0.89 1.14
N ARG A 154 24.94 -1.26 2.24
CA ARG A 154 24.08 -2.46 2.34
C ARG A 154 24.74 -3.72 1.77
N LEU A 155 25.97 -3.96 2.19
CA LEU A 155 26.88 -4.91 1.54
C LEU A 155 26.44 -6.38 1.68
N TRP A 156 25.45 -6.65 2.54
CA TRP A 156 24.85 -7.95 2.77
C TRP A 156 23.36 -7.75 3.03
N SER A 157 22.50 -8.60 2.45
CA SER A 157 21.04 -8.64 2.63
C SER A 157 20.65 -9.10 4.06
N ILE A 158 21.13 -8.38 5.07
CA ILE A 158 21.00 -8.70 6.51
C ILE A 158 20.17 -7.60 7.20
N ASP A 159 19.27 -6.92 6.47
CA ASP A 159 18.57 -5.71 6.92
C ASP A 159 17.82 -5.88 8.26
N THR A 160 17.34 -7.09 8.57
CA THR A 160 16.60 -7.38 9.81
C THR A 160 17.52 -7.60 11.02
N ILE A 161 18.65 -8.29 10.85
CA ILE A 161 19.61 -8.55 11.95
C ILE A 161 20.47 -7.30 12.17
N LEU A 162 20.84 -6.58 11.11
CA LEU A 162 21.67 -5.37 11.20
C LEU A 162 20.96 -4.27 12.03
N ARG A 163 19.65 -4.07 11.84
CA ARG A 163 18.87 -3.10 12.63
C ARG A 163 18.92 -3.40 14.12
N ARG A 164 18.77 -4.67 14.48
CA ARG A 164 18.78 -5.12 15.88
C ARG A 164 20.20 -5.00 16.46
N SER A 165 21.20 -5.56 15.78
CA SER A 165 22.59 -5.60 16.25
C SER A 165 23.24 -4.22 16.35
N LEU A 166 22.88 -3.27 15.49
CA LEU A 166 23.45 -1.92 15.50
C LEU A 166 22.89 -1.08 16.65
N VAL A 167 21.59 -1.19 16.94
CA VAL A 167 21.00 -0.54 18.12
C VAL A 167 21.62 -1.11 19.39
N TYR A 168 21.70 -2.44 19.52
CA TYR A 168 22.34 -3.06 20.69
C TYR A 168 23.84 -2.76 20.77
N GLY A 169 24.55 -2.71 19.65
CA GLY A 169 25.97 -2.38 19.58
C GLY A 169 26.26 -0.91 19.93
N ALA A 170 25.47 0.04 19.42
CA ALA A 170 25.59 1.46 19.75
C ALA A 170 25.25 1.74 21.21
N ILE A 171 24.21 1.08 21.75
CA ILE A 171 23.86 1.14 23.17
C ILE A 171 25.00 0.59 24.03
N THR A 172 25.56 -0.57 23.66
CA THR A 172 26.67 -1.18 24.40
C THR A 172 27.91 -0.29 24.38
N ALA A 173 28.27 0.28 23.23
CA ALA A 173 29.38 1.22 23.12
C ALA A 173 29.16 2.49 23.95
N ALA A 174 27.95 3.08 23.90
CA ALA A 174 27.61 4.25 24.71
C ALA A 174 27.65 3.95 26.21
N LEU A 175 27.22 2.76 26.62
CA LEU A 175 27.31 2.29 28.01
C LEU A 175 28.77 2.15 28.47
N VAL A 176 29.61 1.48 27.67
CA VAL A 176 31.03 1.29 27.98
C VAL A 176 31.77 2.62 28.06
N ILE A 177 31.53 3.53 27.11
CA ILE A 177 32.12 4.88 27.10
C ILE A 177 31.62 5.67 28.31
N GLY A 178 30.33 5.65 28.59
CA GLY A 178 29.74 6.33 29.76
C GLY A 178 30.33 5.82 31.07
N PHE A 179 30.47 4.50 31.23
CA PHE A 179 31.09 3.89 32.40
C PHE A 179 32.56 4.29 32.56
N ALA A 180 33.34 4.27 31.47
CA ALA A 180 34.74 4.69 31.50
C ALA A 180 34.88 6.19 31.86
N VAL A 181 34.03 7.05 31.31
CA VAL A 181 34.03 8.50 31.59
C VAL A 181 33.62 8.79 33.03
N VAL A 182 32.52 8.21 33.49
CA VAL A 182 32.02 8.44 34.87
C VAL A 182 33.01 7.89 35.89
N THR A 183 33.57 6.70 35.68
CA THR A 183 34.60 6.14 36.58
C THR A 183 35.87 7.00 36.56
N GLY A 184 36.28 7.47 35.37
CA GLY A 184 37.43 8.37 35.21
C GLY A 184 37.26 9.73 35.89
N LEU A 185 36.05 10.30 35.88
CA LEU A 185 35.75 11.54 36.62
C LEU A 185 35.56 11.29 38.12
N ALA A 186 34.85 10.24 38.52
CA ALA A 186 34.52 9.95 39.91
C ALA A 186 35.78 9.69 40.76
N THR A 187 36.79 9.03 40.17
CA THR A 187 38.09 8.79 40.83
C THR A 187 38.90 10.06 41.08
N ARG A 188 38.51 11.21 40.52
CA ARG A 188 39.12 12.52 40.84
C ARG A 188 38.54 13.17 42.09
N VAL A 189 37.35 12.77 42.50
CA VAL A 189 36.59 13.41 43.60
C VAL A 189 36.43 12.46 44.79
N VAL A 190 36.37 11.15 44.54
CA VAL A 190 36.10 10.11 45.54
C VAL A 190 37.18 9.02 45.48
N SER A 191 37.44 8.35 46.61
CA SER A 191 38.38 7.23 46.68
C SER A 191 38.00 6.07 45.74
N ARG A 192 39.02 5.35 45.21
CA ARG A 192 38.82 4.26 44.24
C ARG A 192 37.84 3.17 44.69
N GLN A 193 37.79 2.88 45.99
CA GLN A 193 36.91 1.86 46.57
C GLN A 193 35.42 2.24 46.47
N VAL A 194 35.11 3.54 46.43
CA VAL A 194 33.73 4.05 46.39
C VAL A 194 33.37 4.57 44.99
N ALA A 195 34.35 4.96 44.18
CA ALA A 195 34.14 5.47 42.83
C ALA A 195 33.50 4.44 41.87
N ALA A 196 33.90 3.16 41.95
CA ALA A 196 33.39 2.10 41.08
C ALA A 196 31.89 1.78 41.29
N PRO A 197 31.40 1.55 42.53
CA PRO A 197 29.97 1.29 42.76
C PRO A 197 29.10 2.51 42.46
N VAL A 198 29.56 3.73 42.77
CA VAL A 198 28.84 4.96 42.42
C VAL A 198 28.74 5.14 40.90
N ALA A 199 29.82 4.86 40.16
CA ALA A 199 29.81 4.89 38.70
C ALA A 199 28.85 3.85 38.11
N ALA A 200 28.77 2.65 38.68
CA ALA A 200 27.85 1.61 38.24
C ALA A 200 26.38 2.03 38.40
N VAL A 201 26.02 2.63 39.55
CA VAL A 201 24.66 3.13 39.81
C VAL A 201 24.31 4.30 38.88
N ALA A 202 25.24 5.25 38.68
CA ALA A 202 25.04 6.38 37.79
C ALA A 202 24.83 5.95 36.33
N VAL A 203 25.59 4.95 35.86
CA VAL A 203 25.44 4.38 34.52
C VAL A 203 24.12 3.62 34.38
N ALA A 204 23.72 2.85 35.40
CA ALA A 204 22.45 2.13 35.39
C ALA A 204 21.24 3.08 35.30
N LEU A 205 21.24 4.18 36.06
CA LEU A 205 20.18 5.20 36.00
C LEU A 205 20.17 5.96 34.68
N SER A 206 21.34 6.17 34.08
CA SER A 206 21.48 6.86 32.79
C SER A 206 21.12 5.98 31.59
N PHE A 207 21.05 4.65 31.76
CA PHE A 207 20.87 3.70 30.66
C PHE A 207 19.53 3.88 29.93
N VAL A 208 18.43 3.98 30.67
CA VAL A 208 17.07 4.11 30.10
C VAL A 208 16.94 5.36 29.21
N PRO A 209 17.27 6.59 29.69
CA PRO A 209 17.15 7.78 28.84
C PRO A 209 18.16 7.80 27.68
N LEU A 210 19.36 7.23 27.86
CA LEU A 210 20.39 7.18 26.82
C LEU A 210 20.03 6.19 25.71
N ARG A 211 19.42 5.05 26.06
CA ARG A 211 18.85 4.08 25.13
C ARG A 211 17.81 4.74 24.22
N ASP A 212 16.84 5.44 24.82
CA ASP A 212 15.74 6.07 24.07
C ASP A 212 16.22 7.21 23.18
N ARG A 213 17.23 7.98 23.61
CA ARG A 213 17.85 9.02 22.77
C ARG A 213 18.65 8.41 21.63
N THR A 214 19.43 7.37 21.90
CA THR A 214 20.24 6.68 20.88
C THR A 214 19.35 6.02 19.85
N GLN A 215 18.25 5.38 20.26
CA GLN A 215 17.26 4.81 19.34
C GLN A 215 16.67 5.91 18.44
N ARG A 216 16.22 7.03 18.99
CA ARG A 216 15.70 8.16 18.20
C ARG A 216 16.72 8.74 17.24
N LEU A 217 17.99 8.83 17.64
CA LEU A 217 19.07 9.33 16.79
C LEU A 217 19.40 8.37 15.65
N VAL A 218 19.51 7.07 15.95
CA VAL A 218 19.70 6.02 14.95
C VAL A 218 18.51 6.02 13.99
N ASP A 219 17.29 6.10 14.49
CA ASP A 219 16.11 6.15 13.64
C ASP A 219 16.11 7.40 12.75
N ARG A 220 16.53 8.54 13.27
CA ARG A 220 16.63 9.79 12.50
C ARG A 220 17.78 9.77 11.48
N LEU A 221 18.88 9.09 11.78
CA LEU A 221 20.07 9.01 10.92
C LEU A 221 19.91 7.97 9.80
N PHE A 222 19.23 6.84 10.09
CA PHE A 222 18.99 5.75 9.15
C PHE A 222 17.69 5.89 8.38
N TYR A 223 16.63 6.42 9.01
CA TYR A 223 15.34 6.70 8.36
C TYR A 223 15.14 8.16 8.01
N GLY A 224 16.16 9.02 8.16
CA GLY A 224 16.28 10.36 7.57
C GLY A 224 14.95 11.03 7.27
N GLY A 225 14.35 11.71 8.26
CA GLY A 225 13.17 12.56 8.08
C GLY A 225 12.09 11.98 7.14
N ARG A 226 11.85 10.68 7.16
CA ARG A 226 10.80 10.07 6.34
C ARG A 226 9.46 10.58 6.86
N GLN A 227 8.84 11.49 6.11
CA GLN A 227 7.41 11.71 6.13
C GLN A 227 6.75 10.32 6.15
N ASP A 228 6.05 9.99 7.22
CA ASP A 228 5.25 8.77 7.35
C ASP A 228 4.45 8.55 6.05
N PRO A 229 4.80 7.59 5.18
CA PRO A 229 3.96 7.25 4.02
C PRO A 229 2.54 6.88 4.48
N TYR A 230 2.44 6.41 5.72
CA TYR A 230 1.26 6.08 6.49
C TYR A 230 0.31 7.28 6.76
N ARG A 231 0.83 8.51 6.87
CA ARG A 231 -0.01 9.72 6.99
C ARG A 231 -0.53 10.17 5.63
N THR A 232 0.29 10.10 4.59
CA THR A 232 -0.10 10.46 3.22
C THR A 232 -1.18 9.55 2.67
N LEU A 233 -1.17 8.25 3.01
CA LEU A 233 -2.23 7.30 2.64
C LEU A 233 -3.54 7.54 3.39
N ARG A 234 -3.49 7.93 4.68
CA ARG A 234 -4.68 8.29 5.46
C ARG A 234 -5.37 9.56 4.93
N ASP A 235 -4.59 10.55 4.50
CA ASP A 235 -5.12 11.79 3.90
C ASP A 235 -5.70 11.53 2.49
N LEU A 236 -5.15 10.56 1.75
CA LEU A 236 -5.67 10.13 0.44
C LEU A 236 -7.02 9.40 0.55
N GLY A 237 -7.20 8.57 1.59
CA GLY A 237 -8.47 7.91 1.89
C GLY A 237 -9.62 8.89 2.13
N GLN A 238 -9.34 10.06 2.72
CA GLN A 238 -10.33 11.13 2.87
C GLN A 238 -10.63 11.86 1.55
N ARG A 239 -9.64 11.98 0.64
CA ARG A 239 -9.85 12.60 -0.69
C ARG A 239 -10.61 11.72 -1.67
N LEU A 240 -10.60 10.40 -1.49
CA LEU A 240 -11.43 9.47 -2.28
C LEU A 240 -12.94 9.70 -2.08
N ASN A 241 -13.35 10.17 -0.90
CA ASN A 241 -14.74 10.58 -0.66
C ASN A 241 -15.12 11.88 -1.40
N ALA A 242 -14.14 12.65 -1.89
CA ALA A 242 -14.36 14.00 -2.41
C ALA A 242 -14.35 14.09 -3.96
N VAL A 243 -13.95 13.04 -4.69
CA VAL A 243 -13.86 13.09 -6.17
C VAL A 243 -14.76 12.05 -6.82
N PRO A 244 -15.96 12.43 -7.29
CA PRO A 244 -16.76 11.59 -8.18
C PRO A 244 -16.16 11.65 -9.60
N GLY A 245 -15.42 10.61 -10.01
CA GLY A 245 -14.82 10.56 -11.34
C GLY A 245 -14.14 9.23 -11.68
N GLY A 246 -14.25 8.80 -12.94
CA GLY A 246 -14.10 7.41 -13.44
C GLY A 246 -12.77 6.68 -13.22
N ASP A 247 -11.73 7.31 -12.67
CA ASP A 247 -10.40 6.70 -12.45
C ASP A 247 -9.84 6.86 -11.02
N ALA A 248 -10.72 7.12 -10.05
CA ALA A 248 -10.33 7.25 -8.64
C ALA A 248 -9.66 5.96 -8.10
N LEU A 249 -10.18 4.78 -8.46
CA LEU A 249 -9.61 3.49 -8.06
C LEU A 249 -8.23 3.21 -8.70
N GLY A 250 -8.04 3.62 -9.96
CA GLY A 250 -6.74 3.50 -10.65
C GLY A 250 -5.69 4.44 -10.09
N SER A 251 -6.05 5.71 -9.89
CA SER A 251 -5.20 6.71 -9.24
C SER A 251 -4.80 6.30 -7.83
N PHE A 252 -5.73 5.71 -7.07
CA PHE A 252 -5.44 5.19 -5.75
C PHE A 252 -4.52 3.97 -5.78
N GLY A 253 -4.77 3.01 -6.67
CA GLY A 253 -3.87 1.88 -6.88
C GLY A 253 -2.45 2.32 -7.21
N HIS A 254 -2.30 3.34 -8.06
CA HIS A 254 -1.02 3.96 -8.39
C HIS A 254 -0.36 4.64 -7.18
N ALA A 255 -1.13 5.35 -6.36
CA ALA A 255 -0.63 6.00 -5.15
C ALA A 255 -0.17 5.00 -4.09
N VAL A 256 -0.94 3.93 -3.85
CA VAL A 256 -0.57 2.84 -2.94
C VAL A 256 0.71 2.16 -3.43
N ALA A 257 0.76 1.80 -4.72
CA ALA A 257 1.92 1.15 -5.29
C ALA A 257 3.17 2.05 -5.23
N SER A 258 3.04 3.35 -5.46
CA SER A 258 4.14 4.30 -5.39
C SER A 258 4.61 4.54 -3.95
N ALA A 259 3.68 4.67 -3.00
CA ALA A 259 3.98 4.91 -1.59
C ALA A 259 4.67 3.71 -0.93
N LEU A 260 4.17 2.51 -1.20
CA LEU A 260 4.71 1.25 -0.66
C LEU A 260 5.80 0.63 -1.54
N ARG A 261 6.06 1.22 -2.73
CA ARG A 261 6.99 0.72 -3.76
C ARG A 261 6.70 -0.72 -4.18
N LEU A 262 5.43 -1.03 -4.36
CA LEU A 262 4.97 -2.37 -4.74
C LEU A 262 5.09 -2.55 -6.26
N PRO A 263 5.58 -3.71 -6.73
CA PRO A 263 5.66 -4.03 -8.16
C PRO A 263 4.29 -4.26 -8.78
N TYR A 264 3.29 -4.64 -7.98
CA TYR A 264 1.92 -4.87 -8.44
C TYR A 264 0.91 -4.55 -7.35
N VAL A 265 -0.15 -3.84 -7.73
CA VAL A 265 -1.36 -3.63 -6.93
C VAL A 265 -2.55 -3.67 -7.88
N ALA A 266 -3.58 -4.43 -7.55
CA ALA A 266 -4.82 -4.46 -8.31
C ALA A 266 -6.05 -4.50 -7.40
N VAL A 267 -7.07 -3.74 -7.78
CA VAL A 267 -8.41 -3.83 -7.21
C VAL A 267 -9.20 -4.76 -8.12
N GLN A 268 -9.58 -5.92 -7.59
CA GLN A 268 -10.32 -6.95 -8.29
C GLN A 268 -11.75 -7.01 -7.77
N ARG A 269 -12.71 -7.28 -8.65
CA ARG A 269 -14.07 -7.64 -8.22
C ARG A 269 -14.08 -9.07 -7.67
N ALA A 270 -15.17 -9.47 -7.02
CA ALA A 270 -15.39 -10.83 -6.53
C ALA A 270 -15.18 -11.94 -7.58
N ASP A 271 -15.34 -11.63 -8.88
CA ASP A 271 -15.09 -12.54 -10.01
C ASP A 271 -13.59 -12.66 -10.39
N GLY A 272 -12.70 -11.94 -9.70
CA GLY A 272 -11.27 -11.89 -9.97
C GLY A 272 -10.86 -10.96 -11.12
N THR A 273 -11.82 -10.29 -11.77
CA THR A 273 -11.50 -9.34 -12.85
C THR A 273 -10.91 -8.05 -12.28
N PRO A 274 -9.76 -7.57 -12.80
CA PRO A 274 -9.15 -6.33 -12.34
C PRO A 274 -9.99 -5.14 -12.81
N VAL A 275 -10.51 -4.38 -11.86
CA VAL A 275 -11.19 -3.09 -12.11
C VAL A 275 -10.16 -1.98 -12.30
N ALA A 276 -9.04 -2.09 -11.58
CA ALA A 276 -7.86 -1.25 -11.74
C ALA A 276 -6.61 -2.07 -11.40
N SER A 277 -5.53 -1.86 -12.15
CA SER A 277 -4.26 -2.53 -11.90
C SER A 277 -3.08 -1.62 -12.16
N TYR A 278 -2.06 -1.75 -11.33
CA TYR A 278 -0.77 -1.11 -11.50
C TYR A 278 0.32 -2.17 -11.58
N GLY A 279 1.21 -2.05 -12.56
CA GLY A 279 2.34 -2.95 -12.76
C GLY A 279 1.93 -4.34 -13.27
N THR A 280 2.84 -5.29 -13.12
CA THR A 280 2.66 -6.69 -13.54
C THR A 280 2.74 -7.62 -12.35
N PRO A 281 1.84 -8.60 -12.20
CA PRO A 281 1.81 -9.50 -11.05
C PRO A 281 3.11 -10.32 -10.96
N VAL A 282 3.66 -10.38 -9.75
CA VAL A 282 4.84 -11.19 -9.40
C VAL A 282 4.49 -12.05 -8.20
N GLU A 283 4.84 -13.33 -8.22
CA GLU A 283 4.62 -14.20 -7.05
C GLU A 283 5.63 -13.89 -5.92
N PRO A 284 5.22 -13.98 -4.64
CA PRO A 284 3.88 -14.34 -4.15
C PRO A 284 2.86 -13.19 -4.23
N LEU A 285 1.63 -13.54 -4.58
CA LEU A 285 0.48 -12.62 -4.66
C LEU A 285 -0.42 -12.82 -3.43
N GLU A 286 -0.53 -11.79 -2.59
CA GLU A 286 -1.44 -11.78 -1.45
C GLU A 286 -2.72 -11.00 -1.78
N ARG A 287 -3.84 -11.37 -1.13
CA ARG A 287 -5.16 -10.79 -1.37
C ARG A 287 -5.84 -10.40 -0.06
N TRP A 288 -6.40 -9.19 -0.02
CA TRP A 288 -7.18 -8.66 1.10
C TRP A 288 -8.63 -8.44 0.67
N PRO A 289 -9.63 -8.90 1.44
CA PRO A 289 -11.03 -8.73 1.08
C PRO A 289 -11.45 -7.26 1.16
N LEU A 290 -12.10 -6.78 0.12
CA LEU A 290 -12.78 -5.49 0.08
C LEU A 290 -14.19 -5.69 0.62
N THR A 291 -14.46 -5.22 1.83
CA THR A 291 -15.76 -5.46 2.48
C THR A 291 -16.57 -4.19 2.67
N TYR A 292 -17.87 -4.26 2.40
CA TYR A 292 -18.85 -3.23 2.73
C TYR A 292 -20.03 -3.86 3.47
N GLU A 293 -20.39 -3.34 4.65
CA GLU A 293 -21.46 -3.88 5.52
C GLU A 293 -21.36 -5.42 5.75
N GLY A 294 -20.14 -5.94 5.89
CA GLY A 294 -19.90 -7.37 6.12
C GLY A 294 -19.99 -8.27 4.88
N ARG A 295 -20.25 -7.71 3.69
CA ARG A 295 -20.20 -8.44 2.41
C ARG A 295 -18.89 -8.20 1.69
N ILE A 296 -18.36 -9.22 1.02
CA ILE A 296 -17.15 -9.14 0.20
C ILE A 296 -17.54 -8.64 -1.20
N GLU A 297 -17.13 -7.43 -1.54
CA GLU A 297 -17.34 -6.79 -2.84
C GLU A 297 -16.22 -7.13 -3.84
N GLY A 298 -15.05 -7.52 -3.33
CA GLY A 298 -13.90 -7.87 -4.15
C GLY A 298 -12.63 -8.11 -3.34
N PHE A 299 -11.48 -8.02 -4.00
CA PHE A 299 -10.17 -8.22 -3.38
C PHE A 299 -9.17 -7.16 -3.82
N LEU A 300 -8.41 -6.61 -2.87
CA LEU A 300 -7.15 -5.92 -3.16
C LEU A 300 -6.07 -6.98 -3.29
N ALA A 301 -5.42 -7.07 -4.43
CA ALA A 301 -4.31 -7.99 -4.67
C ALA A 301 -3.00 -7.20 -4.78
N ALA A 302 -1.95 -7.64 -4.10
CA ALA A 302 -0.64 -7.00 -4.20
C ALA A 302 0.50 -8.02 -4.16
N SER A 303 1.59 -7.68 -4.85
CA SER A 303 2.81 -8.50 -4.87
C SER A 303 3.88 -7.88 -3.96
N ALA A 304 4.61 -8.74 -3.24
CA ALA A 304 5.74 -8.31 -2.42
C ALA A 304 6.89 -7.75 -3.27
N ARG A 305 7.79 -6.99 -2.66
CA ARG A 305 8.96 -6.41 -3.35
C ARG A 305 9.92 -7.50 -3.80
N ARG A 306 10.62 -7.29 -4.92
CA ARG A 306 11.64 -8.23 -5.42
C ARG A 306 12.72 -8.46 -4.36
N GLY A 307 12.82 -9.70 -3.88
CA GLY A 307 13.77 -10.13 -2.84
C GLY A 307 13.18 -10.25 -1.44
N GLU A 308 11.89 -9.95 -1.24
CA GLU A 308 11.14 -10.24 -0.01
C GLU A 308 10.28 -11.49 -0.21
N GLU A 309 10.22 -12.37 0.80
CA GLU A 309 9.41 -13.60 0.78
C GLU A 309 7.91 -13.33 0.99
N GLY A 310 7.53 -12.11 1.39
CA GLY A 310 6.14 -11.71 1.64
C GLY A 310 6.04 -10.33 2.28
N PHE A 311 4.82 -9.92 2.63
CA PHE A 311 4.57 -8.66 3.31
C PHE A 311 4.88 -8.76 4.81
N ASP A 312 5.46 -7.70 5.39
CA ASP A 312 5.63 -7.62 6.85
C ASP A 312 4.27 -7.38 7.56
N ASP A 313 4.22 -7.58 8.88
CA ASP A 313 2.97 -7.45 9.65
C ASP A 313 2.37 -6.03 9.60
N ARG A 314 3.21 -5.01 9.36
CA ARG A 314 2.75 -3.61 9.28
C ARG A 314 2.12 -3.33 7.93
N ASP A 315 2.75 -3.77 6.85
CA ASP A 315 2.26 -3.67 5.47
C ASP A 315 0.95 -4.45 5.34
N ARG A 316 0.84 -5.65 5.95
CA ARG A 316 -0.40 -6.44 6.00
C ARG A 316 -1.54 -5.71 6.71
N GLY A 317 -1.28 -5.09 7.87
CA GLY A 317 -2.28 -4.31 8.60
C GLY A 317 -2.77 -3.10 7.81
N LEU A 318 -1.85 -2.37 7.17
CA LEU A 318 -2.18 -1.21 6.36
C LEU A 318 -2.98 -1.57 5.10
N LEU A 319 -2.59 -2.64 4.40
CA LEU A 319 -3.33 -3.10 3.21
C LEU A 319 -4.74 -3.58 3.60
N SER A 320 -4.90 -4.17 4.79
CA SER A 320 -6.22 -4.50 5.34
C SER A 320 -7.07 -3.25 5.63
N ASP A 321 -6.49 -2.21 6.24
CA ASP A 321 -7.20 -0.95 6.51
C ASP A 321 -7.64 -0.26 5.20
N ILE A 322 -6.75 -0.25 4.21
CA ILE A 322 -7.01 0.28 2.87
C ILE A 322 -8.11 -0.52 2.16
N ALA A 323 -8.07 -1.85 2.26
CA ALA A 323 -9.07 -2.72 1.68
C ALA A 323 -10.48 -2.43 2.24
N GLY A 324 -10.58 -2.14 3.55
CA GLY A 324 -11.83 -1.71 4.18
C GLY A 324 -12.38 -0.41 3.59
N GLN A 325 -11.52 0.58 3.31
CA GLN A 325 -11.95 1.86 2.70
C GLN A 325 -12.34 1.71 1.22
N LEU A 326 -11.62 0.85 0.48
CA LEU A 326 -11.90 0.59 -0.93
C LEU A 326 -13.19 -0.20 -1.16
N GLY A 327 -13.68 -0.93 -0.16
CA GLY A 327 -14.96 -1.65 -0.21
C GLY A 327 -16.14 -0.74 -0.59
N LEU A 328 -16.26 0.42 0.08
CA LEU A 328 -17.31 1.41 -0.21
C LEU A 328 -17.21 1.95 -1.64
N ALA A 329 -16.01 2.35 -2.07
CA ALA A 329 -15.80 2.93 -3.39
C ALA A 329 -16.11 1.93 -4.53
N LEU A 330 -15.75 0.65 -4.33
CA LEU A 330 -16.09 -0.42 -5.26
C LEU A 330 -17.60 -0.66 -5.31
N HIS A 331 -18.27 -0.69 -4.16
CA HIS A 331 -19.72 -0.85 -4.06
C HIS A 331 -20.48 0.27 -4.80
N THR A 332 -20.14 1.54 -4.52
CA THR A 332 -20.75 2.70 -5.19
C THR A 332 -20.59 2.64 -6.71
N ARG A 333 -19.40 2.25 -7.19
CA ARG A 333 -19.14 2.12 -8.64
C ARG A 333 -19.95 0.97 -9.25
N THR A 334 -20.07 -0.16 -8.56
CA THR A 334 -20.88 -1.30 -9.00
C THR A 334 -22.35 -0.91 -9.10
N LEU A 335 -22.92 -0.28 -8.06
CA LEU A 335 -24.29 0.23 -8.06
C LEU A 335 -24.53 1.24 -9.20
N THR A 336 -23.61 2.17 -9.40
CA THR A 336 -23.72 3.16 -10.48
C THR A 336 -23.72 2.49 -11.86
N ALA A 337 -22.85 1.49 -12.06
CA ALA A 337 -22.82 0.72 -13.30
C ALA A 337 -24.11 -0.10 -13.51
N GLU A 338 -24.67 -0.68 -12.45
CA GLU A 338 -25.95 -1.38 -12.51
C GLU A 338 -27.13 -0.46 -12.83
N LEU A 339 -27.17 0.72 -12.20
CA LEU A 339 -28.16 1.75 -12.48
C LEU A 339 -28.11 2.20 -13.94
N LEU A 340 -26.92 2.52 -14.45
CA LEU A 340 -26.74 2.92 -15.86
C LEU A 340 -27.16 1.81 -16.82
N ARG A 341 -26.81 0.55 -16.55
CA ARG A 341 -27.28 -0.60 -17.34
C ARG A 341 -28.80 -0.74 -17.29
N SER A 342 -29.41 -0.54 -16.12
CA SER A 342 -30.86 -0.58 -15.95
C SER A 342 -31.55 0.51 -16.77
N GLN A 343 -31.04 1.76 -16.69
CA GLN A 343 -31.52 2.88 -17.48
C GLN A 343 -31.39 2.63 -18.98
N GLN A 344 -30.23 2.12 -19.44
CA GLN A 344 -30.02 1.77 -20.85
C GLN A 344 -31.01 0.72 -21.33
N ARG A 345 -31.27 -0.32 -20.53
CA ARG A 345 -32.29 -1.34 -20.85
C ARG A 345 -33.69 -0.75 -20.94
N LEU A 346 -34.06 0.13 -20.03
CA LEU A 346 -35.34 0.84 -20.04
C LEU A 346 -35.49 1.73 -21.28
N VAL A 347 -34.46 2.50 -21.63
CA VAL A 347 -34.46 3.35 -22.82
C VAL A 347 -34.56 2.52 -24.09
N ALA A 348 -33.77 1.44 -24.19
CA ALA A 348 -33.81 0.54 -25.34
C ALA A 348 -35.18 -0.12 -25.49
N ALA A 349 -35.77 -0.61 -24.39
CA ALA A 349 -37.11 -1.17 -24.38
C ALA A 349 -38.18 -0.15 -24.80
N ARG A 350 -38.09 1.10 -24.32
CA ARG A 350 -39.04 2.17 -24.71
C ARG A 350 -38.91 2.58 -26.18
N GLU A 351 -37.69 2.68 -26.69
CA GLU A 351 -37.47 3.04 -28.09
C GLU A 351 -37.93 1.93 -29.03
N GLU A 352 -37.74 0.66 -28.64
CA GLU A 352 -38.28 -0.48 -29.39
C GLU A 352 -39.81 -0.48 -29.42
N GLU A 353 -40.47 -0.25 -28.27
CA GLU A 353 -41.93 -0.15 -28.22
C GLU A 353 -42.44 1.02 -29.07
N ARG A 354 -41.79 2.19 -29.00
CA ARG A 354 -42.15 3.34 -29.84
C ARG A 354 -42.02 3.03 -31.33
N ARG A 355 -40.99 2.27 -31.75
CA ARG A 355 -40.82 1.84 -33.14
C ARG A 355 -41.86 0.82 -33.56
N ARG A 356 -42.21 -0.12 -32.67
CA ARG A 356 -43.29 -1.08 -32.88
C ARG A 356 -44.61 -0.36 -33.09
N LEU A 357 -44.98 0.56 -32.21
CA LEU A 357 -46.21 1.34 -32.32
C LEU A 357 -46.27 2.18 -33.59
N ARG A 358 -45.17 2.84 -33.98
CA ARG A 358 -45.12 3.60 -35.23
C ARG A 358 -45.38 2.71 -36.44
N ARG A 359 -44.80 1.51 -36.49
CA ARG A 359 -45.02 0.54 -37.57
C ARG A 359 -46.46 0.04 -37.57
N GLU A 360 -46.98 -0.37 -36.42
CA GLU A 360 -48.36 -0.86 -36.30
C GLU A 360 -49.39 0.21 -36.72
N LEU A 361 -49.16 1.48 -36.35
CA LEU A 361 -49.99 2.60 -36.78
C LEU A 361 -49.83 2.91 -38.27
N HIS A 362 -48.61 2.91 -38.81
CA HIS A 362 -48.36 3.20 -40.22
C HIS A 362 -48.91 2.10 -41.13
N ASP A 363 -48.64 0.84 -40.81
CA ASP A 363 -49.05 -0.32 -41.60
C ASP A 363 -50.56 -0.56 -41.47
N GLY A 364 -51.15 -0.25 -40.31
CA GLY A 364 -52.60 -0.36 -40.07
C GLY A 364 -53.43 0.77 -40.69
N LEU A 365 -52.98 2.03 -40.63
CA LEU A 365 -53.76 3.20 -41.08
C LEU A 365 -53.41 3.67 -42.49
N GLY A 366 -52.15 3.57 -42.90
CA GLY A 366 -51.66 4.12 -44.17
C GLY A 366 -52.40 3.58 -45.40
N PRO A 367 -52.51 2.25 -45.58
CA PRO A 367 -53.24 1.66 -46.70
C PRO A 367 -54.73 2.01 -46.67
N VAL A 368 -55.36 2.01 -45.48
CA VAL A 368 -56.81 2.28 -45.35
C VAL A 368 -57.14 3.73 -45.72
N LEU A 369 -56.35 4.70 -45.23
CA LEU A 369 -56.56 6.11 -45.56
C LEU A 369 -56.31 6.39 -47.06
N THR A 370 -55.34 5.70 -47.66
CA THR A 370 -55.07 5.80 -49.10
C THR A 370 -56.25 5.25 -49.91
N ALA A 371 -56.79 4.08 -49.52
CA ALA A 371 -57.95 3.49 -50.16
C ALA A 371 -59.19 4.39 -50.04
N VAL A 372 -59.46 4.97 -48.85
CA VAL A 372 -60.54 5.94 -48.64
C VAL A 372 -60.40 7.13 -49.59
N GLY A 373 -59.19 7.69 -49.76
CA GLY A 373 -58.93 8.78 -50.70
C GLY A 373 -59.27 8.39 -52.15
N LEU A 374 -58.78 7.24 -52.62
CA LEU A 374 -59.05 6.74 -53.97
C LEU A 374 -60.54 6.47 -54.21
N THR A 375 -61.25 5.92 -53.22
CA THR A 375 -62.70 5.66 -53.31
C THR A 375 -63.48 6.98 -53.42
N LEU A 376 -63.08 8.01 -52.69
CA LEU A 376 -63.68 9.35 -52.77
C LEU A 376 -63.38 10.05 -54.11
N ASP A 377 -62.17 9.90 -54.65
CA ASP A 377 -61.82 10.42 -55.98
C ASP A 377 -62.66 9.74 -57.09
N ALA A 378 -62.86 8.43 -56.99
CA ALA A 378 -63.73 7.68 -57.89
C ALA A 378 -65.21 8.10 -57.78
N ALA A 379 -65.70 8.36 -56.55
CA ALA A 379 -67.03 8.90 -56.35
C ALA A 379 -67.17 10.28 -57.02
N ARG A 380 -66.17 11.15 -56.84
CA ARG A 380 -66.16 12.51 -57.41
C ARG A 380 -66.24 12.50 -58.94
N ALA A 381 -65.51 11.59 -59.59
CA ALA A 381 -65.52 11.47 -61.05
C ALA A 381 -66.89 11.04 -61.63
N ARG A 382 -67.76 10.45 -60.81
CA ARG A 382 -69.08 9.92 -61.22
C ARG A 382 -70.27 10.77 -60.78
N LEU A 383 -70.06 11.86 -60.02
CA LEU A 383 -71.14 12.68 -59.46
C LEU A 383 -72.14 13.20 -60.51
N GLU A 384 -71.67 13.55 -61.70
CA GLU A 384 -72.52 14.10 -62.77
C GLU A 384 -73.11 13.02 -63.69
N THR A 385 -72.44 11.86 -63.81
CA THR A 385 -72.75 10.83 -64.81
C THR A 385 -73.52 9.64 -64.23
N ASP A 386 -73.25 9.27 -62.98
CA ASP A 386 -73.94 8.21 -62.25
C ASP A 386 -73.97 8.53 -60.74
N PRO A 387 -74.95 9.34 -60.30
CA PRO A 387 -75.05 9.78 -58.91
C PRO A 387 -75.25 8.63 -57.92
N ALA A 388 -75.91 7.54 -58.34
CA ALA A 388 -76.18 6.40 -57.48
C ALA A 388 -74.88 5.61 -57.17
N ALA A 389 -74.04 5.38 -58.19
CA ALA A 389 -72.73 4.78 -57.97
C ALA A 389 -71.80 5.68 -57.16
N ALA A 390 -71.88 7.01 -57.34
CA ALA A 390 -71.11 7.96 -56.54
C ALA A 390 -71.50 7.91 -55.04
N ASP A 391 -72.79 7.85 -54.72
CA ASP A 391 -73.28 7.73 -53.35
C ASP A 391 -72.80 6.42 -52.68
N GLN A 392 -72.85 5.30 -53.42
CA GLN A 392 -72.35 4.02 -52.91
C GLN A 392 -70.86 4.09 -52.53
N HIS A 393 -70.01 4.68 -53.38
CA HIS A 393 -68.60 4.86 -53.10
C HIS A 393 -68.36 5.77 -51.87
N ILE A 394 -69.19 6.80 -51.67
CA ILE A 394 -69.11 7.66 -50.47
C ILE A 394 -69.44 6.88 -49.20
N VAL A 395 -70.45 6.01 -49.23
CA VAL A 395 -70.80 5.14 -48.10
C VAL A 395 -69.65 4.18 -47.78
N GLU A 396 -69.08 3.51 -48.79
CA GLU A 396 -67.94 2.60 -48.62
C GLU A 396 -66.73 3.31 -48.01
N ALA A 397 -66.40 4.52 -48.49
CA ALA A 397 -65.32 5.32 -47.93
C ALA A 397 -65.58 5.73 -46.47
N ARG A 398 -66.83 6.08 -46.13
CA ARG A 398 -67.22 6.42 -44.75
C ARG A 398 -67.13 5.22 -43.81
N GLU A 399 -67.57 4.04 -44.24
CA GLU A 399 -67.49 2.80 -43.47
C GLU A 399 -66.03 2.40 -43.22
N ALA A 400 -65.18 2.44 -44.25
CA ALA A 400 -63.76 2.16 -44.12
C ALA A 400 -63.05 3.14 -43.15
N ALA A 401 -63.38 4.44 -43.22
CA ALA A 401 -62.85 5.44 -42.28
C ALA A 401 -63.33 5.22 -40.84
N ALA A 402 -64.60 4.83 -40.64
CA ALA A 402 -65.16 4.52 -39.32
C ALA A 402 -64.49 3.28 -38.71
N GLN A 403 -64.22 2.25 -39.51
CA GLN A 403 -63.52 1.05 -39.08
C GLN A 403 -62.06 1.35 -38.69
N ALA A 404 -61.33 2.14 -39.48
CA ALA A 404 -59.97 2.57 -39.15
C ALA A 404 -59.91 3.35 -37.84
N LEU A 405 -60.88 4.23 -37.59
CA LEU A 405 -60.99 4.98 -36.34
C LEU A 405 -61.28 4.05 -35.14
N ALA A 406 -62.11 3.04 -35.32
CA ALA A 406 -62.39 2.04 -34.29
C ALA A 406 -61.14 1.22 -33.94
N ASP A 407 -60.35 0.82 -34.94
CA ASP A 407 -59.11 0.06 -34.73
C ASP A 407 -58.01 0.93 -34.10
N LEU A 408 -57.89 2.20 -34.48
CA LEU A 408 -57.02 3.15 -33.79
C LEU A 408 -57.42 3.32 -32.31
N ARG A 409 -58.73 3.45 -32.01
CA ARG A 409 -59.21 3.55 -30.63
C ARG A 409 -58.86 2.29 -29.82
N LYS A 410 -58.93 1.10 -30.40
CA LYS A 410 -58.49 -0.14 -29.73
C LYS A 410 -57.00 -0.08 -29.37
N VAL A 411 -56.14 0.36 -30.29
CA VAL A 411 -54.69 0.49 -30.05
C VAL A 411 -54.41 1.54 -28.96
N VAL A 412 -55.05 2.71 -29.02
CA VAL A 412 -54.89 3.78 -28.03
C VAL A 412 -55.40 3.36 -26.64
N HIS A 413 -56.56 2.69 -26.56
CA HIS A 413 -57.10 2.19 -25.30
C HIS A 413 -56.30 1.02 -24.73
N GLY A 414 -55.63 0.22 -25.58
CA GLY A 414 -54.68 -0.80 -25.15
C GLY A 414 -53.41 -0.22 -24.52
N LEU A 415 -52.98 0.97 -24.97
CA LEU A 415 -51.80 1.67 -24.44
C LEU A 415 -52.06 2.42 -23.14
N ARG A 416 -53.25 3.00 -22.99
CA ARG A 416 -53.66 3.72 -21.79
C ARG A 416 -55.15 3.52 -21.54
N PRO A 417 -55.54 2.48 -20.79
CA PRO A 417 -56.94 2.24 -20.49
C PRO A 417 -57.48 3.40 -19.65
N PRO A 418 -58.52 4.14 -20.11
CA PRO A 418 -59.04 5.29 -19.36
C PRO A 418 -59.57 4.88 -17.97
N ALA A 419 -60.07 3.65 -17.84
CA ALA A 419 -60.48 3.09 -16.55
C ALA A 419 -59.33 3.02 -15.52
N LEU A 420 -58.07 2.89 -15.95
CA LEU A 420 -56.90 2.93 -15.06
C LEU A 420 -56.60 4.35 -14.55
N ASP A 421 -56.88 5.37 -15.37
CA ASP A 421 -56.70 6.79 -14.98
C ASP A 421 -57.84 7.28 -14.07
N ASP A 422 -59.09 6.92 -14.40
CA ASP A 422 -60.28 7.42 -13.69
C ASP A 422 -60.60 6.62 -12.41
N LEU A 423 -60.34 5.30 -12.42
CA LEU A 423 -60.78 4.39 -11.36
C LEU A 423 -59.61 3.71 -10.63
N GLY A 424 -58.36 3.93 -11.07
CA GLY A 424 -57.18 3.21 -10.58
C GLY A 424 -57.18 1.72 -10.96
N LEU A 425 -56.09 1.00 -10.64
CA LEU A 425 -55.93 -0.40 -11.02
C LEU A 425 -57.06 -1.31 -10.51
N ALA A 426 -57.45 -1.14 -9.24
CA ALA A 426 -58.53 -1.94 -8.65
C ALA A 426 -59.89 -1.66 -9.30
N GLY A 427 -60.22 -0.39 -9.57
CA GLY A 427 -61.47 -0.02 -10.24
C GLY A 427 -61.49 -0.43 -11.71
N ALA A 428 -60.36 -0.35 -12.41
CA ALA A 428 -60.22 -0.82 -13.79
C ALA A 428 -60.42 -2.35 -13.90
N LEU A 429 -59.87 -3.12 -12.95
CA LEU A 429 -60.05 -4.57 -12.90
C LEU A 429 -61.51 -4.96 -12.59
N ARG A 430 -62.18 -4.26 -11.66
CA ARG A 430 -63.61 -4.47 -11.39
C ARG A 430 -64.47 -4.16 -12.61
N SER A 431 -64.26 -3.00 -13.25
CA SER A 431 -64.98 -2.62 -14.48
C SER A 431 -64.79 -3.64 -15.61
N GLN A 432 -63.59 -4.22 -15.73
CA GLN A 432 -63.32 -5.26 -16.72
C GLN A 432 -63.96 -6.61 -16.34
N ALA A 433 -63.97 -6.96 -15.06
CA ALA A 433 -64.67 -8.13 -14.54
C ALA A 433 -66.19 -8.04 -14.77
N ASP A 434 -66.79 -6.86 -14.56
CA ASP A 434 -68.21 -6.62 -14.83
C ASP A 434 -68.54 -6.80 -16.31
N ARG A 435 -67.72 -6.24 -17.21
CA ARG A 435 -67.89 -6.43 -18.67
C ARG A 435 -67.80 -7.89 -19.10
N LEU A 436 -66.90 -8.68 -18.50
CA LEU A 436 -66.74 -10.10 -18.79
C LEU A 436 -67.88 -10.97 -18.22
N THR A 437 -68.57 -10.47 -17.19
CA THR A 437 -69.69 -11.16 -16.55
C THR A 437 -71.01 -10.88 -17.28
N VAL A 438 -71.14 -9.73 -17.94
CA VAL A 438 -72.32 -9.41 -18.76
C VAL A 438 -72.33 -10.27 -20.03
N GLY A 439 -73.29 -11.21 -20.11
CA GLY A 439 -73.50 -12.07 -21.27
C GLY A 439 -72.66 -13.38 -21.28
N SER A 440 -71.98 -13.70 -20.18
CA SER A 440 -71.14 -14.89 -20.03
C SER A 440 -71.52 -15.68 -18.77
N PRO A 441 -71.39 -17.01 -18.76
CA PRO A 441 -71.54 -17.81 -17.53
C PRO A 441 -70.37 -17.63 -16.54
N LEU A 442 -69.31 -16.90 -16.91
CA LEU A 442 -68.15 -16.66 -16.06
C LEU A 442 -68.46 -15.62 -14.99
N ARG A 443 -68.24 -15.99 -13.72
CA ARG A 443 -68.29 -15.07 -12.58
C ARG A 443 -66.86 -14.68 -12.20
N VAL A 444 -66.53 -13.39 -12.36
CA VAL A 444 -65.21 -12.86 -12.02
C VAL A 444 -65.33 -11.94 -10.82
N THR A 445 -64.72 -12.33 -9.70
CA THR A 445 -64.65 -11.54 -8.46
C THR A 445 -63.26 -10.93 -8.30
N VAL A 446 -63.21 -9.62 -8.05
CA VAL A 446 -61.96 -8.87 -7.84
C VAL A 446 -61.89 -8.42 -6.39
N GLU A 447 -61.04 -9.08 -5.60
CA GLU A 447 -60.70 -8.65 -4.24
C GLU A 447 -59.39 -7.86 -4.27
N ALA A 448 -59.47 -6.58 -3.90
CA ALA A 448 -58.30 -5.69 -3.83
C ALA A 448 -58.32 -4.94 -2.50
N GLY A 449 -57.26 -5.07 -1.72
CA GLY A 449 -57.08 -4.32 -0.47
C GLY A 449 -56.76 -2.84 -0.73
N GLU A 450 -57.12 -1.96 0.20
CA GLU A 450 -56.81 -0.54 0.15
C GLU A 450 -55.30 -0.30 0.34
N LEU A 451 -54.54 -0.37 -0.74
CA LEU A 451 -53.19 0.18 -0.80
C LEU A 451 -53.29 1.63 -1.30
N PRO A 452 -52.58 2.59 -0.70
CA PRO A 452 -52.53 3.95 -1.22
C PRO A 452 -52.07 3.91 -2.69
N GLY A 453 -52.90 4.44 -3.59
CA GLY A 453 -52.66 4.36 -5.02
C GLY A 453 -51.33 5.02 -5.44
N VAL A 454 -50.74 4.55 -6.54
CA VAL A 454 -49.48 5.07 -7.13
C VAL A 454 -49.52 6.60 -7.34
N GLY A 455 -50.70 7.16 -7.62
CA GLY A 455 -50.91 8.61 -7.74
C GLY A 455 -50.69 9.38 -6.43
N VAL A 456 -51.03 8.79 -5.28
CA VAL A 456 -50.81 9.41 -3.95
C VAL A 456 -49.31 9.46 -3.62
N THR A 457 -48.57 8.42 -4.00
CA THR A 457 -47.10 8.37 -3.89
C THR A 457 -46.45 9.43 -4.78
N ALA A 458 -46.88 9.53 -6.04
CA ALA A 458 -46.38 10.56 -6.97
C ALA A 458 -46.73 12.00 -6.51
N MET A 459 -47.93 12.22 -5.95
CA MET A 459 -48.31 13.52 -5.37
C MET A 459 -47.49 13.86 -4.12
N ARG A 460 -47.14 12.87 -3.29
CA ARG A 460 -46.21 13.07 -2.16
C ARG A 460 -44.81 13.45 -2.62
N GLU A 461 -44.27 12.75 -3.61
CA GLU A 461 -42.96 13.05 -4.18
C GLU A 461 -42.93 14.45 -4.79
N ARG A 462 -43.92 14.81 -5.62
CA ARG A 462 -44.01 16.16 -6.22
C ARG A 462 -44.20 17.28 -5.21
N ALA A 463 -45.01 17.07 -4.17
CA ALA A 463 -45.16 18.06 -3.10
C ALA A 463 -43.84 18.27 -2.37
N ALA A 464 -43.10 17.20 -2.06
CA ALA A 464 -41.80 17.28 -1.39
C ALA A 464 -40.74 17.98 -2.27
N GLU A 465 -40.69 17.71 -3.58
CA GLU A 465 -39.80 18.41 -4.52
C GLU A 465 -40.01 19.92 -4.54
N LEU A 466 -41.27 20.37 -4.39
CA LEU A 466 -41.65 21.78 -4.36
C LEU A 466 -41.52 22.41 -2.96
N GLY A 467 -40.90 21.72 -1.99
CA GLY A 467 -40.77 22.19 -0.60
C GLY A 467 -42.09 22.16 0.19
N GLY A 468 -43.09 21.47 -0.33
CA GLY A 468 -44.39 21.26 0.27
C GLY A 468 -44.52 19.92 0.99
N ARG A 469 -45.73 19.62 1.47
CA ARG A 469 -46.08 18.32 2.06
C ARG A 469 -47.44 17.85 1.53
N CYS A 470 -47.65 16.55 1.45
CA CYS A 470 -48.92 15.97 1.00
C CYS A 470 -49.34 14.83 1.94
N GLN A 471 -50.55 14.90 2.45
CA GLN A 471 -51.16 13.90 3.32
C GLN A 471 -52.38 13.33 2.63
N ALA A 472 -52.55 12.02 2.69
CA ALA A 472 -53.70 11.33 2.15
C ALA A 472 -54.21 10.36 3.21
N GLY A 473 -55.52 10.38 3.45
CA GLY A 473 -56.15 9.57 4.47
C GLY A 473 -57.67 9.50 4.30
N PRO A 474 -58.34 8.65 5.10
CA PRO A 474 -59.79 8.54 5.09
C PRO A 474 -60.45 9.80 5.69
N SER A 475 -61.58 10.18 5.12
CA SER A 475 -62.45 11.30 5.49
C SER A 475 -63.91 10.80 5.57
N PRO A 476 -64.81 11.48 6.31
CA PRO A 476 -66.22 11.08 6.41
C PRO A 476 -66.94 10.89 5.07
N ASP A 477 -66.49 11.60 4.02
CA ASP A 477 -67.07 11.56 2.66
C ASP A 477 -66.23 10.74 1.65
N GLY A 478 -65.19 10.02 2.08
CA GLY A 478 -64.32 9.21 1.21
C GLY A 478 -62.81 9.41 1.45
N GLY A 479 -61.97 9.19 0.44
CA GLY A 479 -60.53 9.48 0.54
C GLY A 479 -60.25 10.98 0.36
N ALA A 480 -59.56 11.61 1.31
CA ALA A 480 -59.12 13.00 1.20
C ALA A 480 -57.61 13.09 0.99
N VAL A 481 -57.20 13.93 0.03
CA VAL A 481 -55.80 14.27 -0.22
C VAL A 481 -55.62 15.76 0.01
N THR A 482 -54.74 16.14 0.93
CA THR A 482 -54.42 17.52 1.26
C THR A 482 -52.94 17.77 0.96
N ALA A 483 -52.67 18.75 0.10
CA ALA A 483 -51.31 19.17 -0.24
C ALA A 483 -51.10 20.63 0.18
N TRP A 484 -49.95 20.91 0.79
CA TRP A 484 -49.49 22.24 1.17
C TRP A 484 -48.29 22.59 0.33
N PHE A 485 -48.31 23.76 -0.33
CA PHE A 485 -47.20 24.27 -1.13
C PHE A 485 -46.75 25.62 -0.58
N PRO A 486 -45.44 25.92 -0.54
CA PRO A 486 -44.96 27.26 -0.22
C PRO A 486 -45.34 28.21 -1.36
N LEU A 487 -46.05 29.29 -1.05
CA LEU A 487 -46.29 30.37 -2.02
C LEU A 487 -44.98 31.17 -2.17
N PRO A 488 -44.53 31.49 -3.40
CA PRO A 488 -43.44 32.42 -3.58
C PRO A 488 -43.86 33.78 -3.00
N GLU A 489 -43.01 34.38 -2.16
CA GLU A 489 -43.17 35.77 -1.76
C GLU A 489 -43.15 36.60 -3.05
N THR A 490 -44.31 37.17 -3.42
CA THR A 490 -44.40 38.08 -4.55
C THR A 490 -43.54 39.32 -4.26
N PRO A 491 -42.65 39.72 -5.18
CA PRO A 491 -41.71 40.82 -4.99
C PRO A 491 -42.38 42.18 -4.85
#